data_AF-A0A8H9GZ95-F1
#
_entry.id   AF-A0A8H9GZ95-F1
#
_cell.length_a   1.000
_cell.length_b   1.000
_cell.length_c   1.000
_cell.angle_alpha   90.00
_cell.angle_beta   90.00
_cell.angle_gamma   90.00
#
_symmetry.space_group_name_H-M   'P 1'
#
loop_
_entity.id
_entity.type
_entity.pdbx_description
1 polymer ?
#
loop_
_entity_poly.entity_id
_entity_poly.type
_entity_poly.pdbx_seq_one_letter_code
_entity_poly.pdbx_strand_id
1 'polypeptide(L)'
;MVSDDLPVEVRTAFGVASGPARLLPGGHGTCWLAGELVLKPAPRPAVASWLAEVFADLRGPGFRVPLPVRAADGSWVAGGWAAWTAVEGEPDPVARWPELVAASRAFHAALAGVPAPDWLGRGRNRWAVAERVAWDQAEVELAPELSDLVEGLRAAIRPVRLPDQLVHGDIAGNVLFAPGQPPAVIDFSPSRRPAGYALAIAAVDLLAWSAAPPSILDELDGEDDIDQLLLRALIWRLVTESLGRPDPGSRQAVRRANEPVVELLLSRVSGRPVTTGPATDADVAASAGRALGREITGLRPVTGGHSRSVTRIADHAGGGSAFVKAAAPAGRAELGVELAVYEALGDRPFLPRLLSSTSEPLPMLVLEMLEQDHWVRDWTAPLVAATRKLLHEVHTLPAPSGVPVLREASNPWETIAADPDRLLRMNVCTRRWLAAHLETLHAAAAEAPTEGDSLIHRDVRAANLWCRDGRLVLADWASAAIGDPWLDHHLWLVALRAEGGPVPDTGQGPHATGHAALIAGQQPLLTPARDANPALFDQRRRRLTAALSWAARLLHIPPPQPTT
;
A
#
# COMPACT_ATOMS: atom_id res chain seq x y z
N MET A 1 19.74 -12.50 -21.13
CA MET A 1 20.06 -13.81 -20.52
C MET A 1 20.83 -13.52 -19.23
N VAL A 2 20.11 -13.28 -18.13
CA VAL A 2 20.74 -13.19 -16.80
C VAL A 2 20.68 -14.61 -16.25
N SER A 3 21.83 -15.17 -15.87
CA SER A 3 21.92 -16.53 -15.33
C SER A 3 21.23 -16.58 -13.96
N ASP A 4 20.46 -17.66 -13.69
CA ASP A 4 19.78 -17.94 -12.42
C ASP A 4 20.75 -18.44 -11.31
N ASP A 5 22.07 -18.37 -11.52
CA ASP A 5 23.08 -18.83 -10.58
C ASP A 5 24.14 -17.75 -10.32
N LEU A 6 24.67 -17.71 -9.09
CA LEU A 6 25.83 -16.90 -8.73
C LEU A 6 27.05 -17.35 -9.57
N PRO A 7 27.68 -16.46 -10.38
CA PRO A 7 28.75 -16.85 -11.29
C PRO A 7 29.93 -17.53 -10.59
N VAL A 8 30.45 -18.60 -11.19
CA VAL A 8 31.53 -19.42 -10.61
C VAL A 8 32.81 -18.59 -10.43
N GLU A 9 33.06 -17.66 -11.34
CA GLU A 9 34.21 -16.76 -11.30
C GLU A 9 34.13 -15.82 -10.09
N VAL A 10 32.92 -15.37 -9.73
CA VAL A 10 32.66 -14.52 -8.56
C VAL A 10 32.85 -15.31 -7.27
N ARG A 11 32.33 -16.54 -7.20
CA ARG A 11 32.58 -17.44 -6.06
C ARG A 11 34.07 -17.67 -5.84
N THR A 12 34.78 -17.95 -6.92
CA THR A 12 36.24 -18.16 -6.89
C THR A 12 36.96 -16.90 -6.42
N ALA A 13 36.58 -15.72 -6.94
CA ALA A 13 37.22 -14.46 -6.58
C ALA A 13 37.11 -14.14 -5.08
N PHE A 14 36.01 -14.50 -4.43
CA PHE A 14 35.80 -14.25 -3.00
C PHE A 14 36.02 -15.48 -2.10
N GLY A 15 36.61 -16.55 -2.62
CA GLY A 15 36.94 -17.74 -1.83
C GLY A 15 35.72 -18.50 -1.30
N VAL A 16 34.56 -18.37 -1.94
CA VAL A 16 33.33 -19.06 -1.55
C VAL A 16 33.41 -20.52 -1.98
N ALA A 17 33.28 -21.44 -1.03
CA ALA A 17 33.29 -22.88 -1.30
C ALA A 17 32.16 -23.32 -2.24
N SER A 18 32.36 -24.44 -2.94
CA SER A 18 31.32 -25.10 -3.72
C SER A 18 30.20 -25.58 -2.79
N GLY A 19 29.10 -24.83 -2.75
CA GLY A 19 27.94 -25.09 -1.89
C GLY A 19 26.72 -24.28 -2.34
N PRO A 20 25.53 -24.55 -1.78
CA PRO A 20 24.30 -23.85 -2.17
C PRO A 20 24.45 -22.35 -1.95
N ALA A 21 24.03 -21.56 -2.95
CA ALA A 21 23.81 -20.12 -2.77
C ALA A 21 22.31 -19.85 -2.84
N ARG A 22 21.85 -18.92 -2.01
CA ARG A 22 20.46 -18.53 -1.91
C ARG A 22 20.31 -17.10 -2.38
N LEU A 23 19.45 -16.88 -3.37
CA LEU A 23 19.04 -15.54 -3.74
C LEU A 23 18.25 -14.92 -2.58
N LEU A 24 18.61 -13.69 -2.21
CA LEU A 24 17.94 -12.95 -1.14
C LEU A 24 16.79 -12.12 -1.73
N PRO A 25 15.62 -12.06 -1.05
CA PRO A 25 14.47 -11.30 -1.52
C PRO A 25 14.64 -9.77 -1.44
N GLY A 26 15.65 -9.27 -0.70
CA GLY A 26 15.98 -7.84 -0.57
C GLY A 26 16.90 -7.30 -1.67
N GLY A 27 17.14 -5.98 -1.69
CA GLY A 27 18.16 -5.36 -2.57
C GLY A 27 17.90 -5.57 -4.07
N HIS A 28 16.67 -5.28 -4.53
CA HIS A 28 16.20 -5.53 -5.91
C HIS A 28 16.22 -7.01 -6.34
N GLY A 29 16.36 -7.96 -5.40
CA GLY A 29 16.35 -9.40 -5.70
C GLY A 29 17.58 -9.88 -6.47
N THR A 30 18.72 -9.21 -6.31
CA THR A 30 19.96 -9.51 -7.06
C THR A 30 21.12 -9.94 -6.16
N CYS A 31 20.92 -9.95 -4.85
CA CYS A 31 21.94 -10.30 -3.86
C CYS A 31 21.91 -11.80 -3.53
N TRP A 32 23.08 -12.39 -3.33
CA TRP A 32 23.23 -13.82 -3.07
C TRP A 32 23.89 -14.06 -1.71
N LEU A 33 23.31 -14.94 -0.89
CA LEU A 33 23.95 -15.49 0.29
C LEU A 33 24.65 -16.81 -0.10
N ALA A 34 25.96 -16.88 0.06
CA ALA A 34 26.74 -18.08 -0.16
C ALA A 34 27.76 -18.28 0.97
N GLY A 35 27.59 -19.35 1.75
CA GLY A 35 28.30 -19.52 3.02
C GLY A 35 27.96 -18.38 3.98
N GLU A 36 28.98 -17.69 4.48
CA GLU A 36 28.85 -16.53 5.37
C GLU A 36 28.91 -15.19 4.64
N LEU A 37 28.88 -15.20 3.29
CA LEU A 37 29.02 -13.99 2.49
C LEU A 37 27.72 -13.62 1.77
N VAL A 38 27.41 -12.33 1.79
CA VAL A 38 26.42 -11.69 0.94
C VAL A 38 27.15 -11.02 -0.23
N LEU A 39 26.91 -11.53 -1.43
CA LEU A 39 27.47 -11.03 -2.68
C LEU A 39 26.44 -10.12 -3.36
N LYS A 40 26.88 -8.91 -3.72
CA LYS A 40 26.03 -7.86 -4.29
C LYS A 40 26.59 -7.39 -5.64
N PRO A 41 25.76 -7.19 -6.68
CA PRO A 41 26.21 -6.56 -7.90
C PRO A 41 26.74 -5.15 -7.64
N ALA A 42 27.85 -4.82 -8.29
CA ALA A 42 28.55 -3.54 -8.18
C ALA A 42 28.68 -2.88 -9.57
N PRO A 43 27.56 -2.40 -10.17
CA PRO A 43 27.56 -1.79 -11.50
C PRO A 43 28.39 -0.50 -11.57
N ARG A 44 28.73 0.09 -10.42
CA ARG A 44 29.67 1.20 -10.29
C ARG A 44 30.79 0.79 -9.32
N PRO A 45 31.87 0.16 -9.80
CA PRO A 45 32.94 -0.36 -8.95
C PRO A 45 33.56 0.69 -8.02
N ALA A 46 33.69 1.94 -8.47
CA ALA A 46 34.21 3.04 -7.64
C ALA A 46 33.31 3.35 -6.43
N VAL A 47 31.99 3.31 -6.61
CA VAL A 47 31.03 3.52 -5.51
C VAL A 47 31.07 2.35 -4.53
N ALA A 48 31.07 1.12 -5.05
CA ALA A 48 31.14 -0.09 -4.22
C ALA A 48 32.45 -0.18 -3.43
N SER A 49 33.58 0.18 -4.03
CA SER A 49 34.89 0.22 -3.36
C SER A 49 34.92 1.27 -2.25
N TRP A 50 34.39 2.47 -2.52
CA TRP A 50 34.28 3.52 -1.50
C TRP A 50 33.37 3.09 -0.33
N LEU A 51 32.22 2.45 -0.61
CA LEU A 51 31.35 1.91 0.44
C LEU A 51 32.07 0.86 1.30
N ALA A 52 32.83 -0.03 0.66
CA ALA A 52 33.65 -1.01 1.37
C ALA A 52 34.72 -0.33 2.23
N GLU A 53 35.41 0.70 1.74
CA GLU A 53 36.37 1.45 2.55
C GLU A 53 35.72 2.11 3.77
N VAL A 54 34.56 2.74 3.61
CA VAL A 54 33.80 3.33 4.72
C VAL A 54 33.45 2.27 5.76
N PHE A 55 32.90 1.12 5.34
CA PHE A 55 32.43 0.08 6.27
C PHE A 55 33.57 -0.74 6.90
N ALA A 56 34.68 -0.93 6.19
CA ALA A 56 35.88 -1.56 6.76
C ALA A 56 36.36 -0.78 8.00
N ASP A 57 36.17 0.55 7.96
CA ASP A 57 36.51 1.45 9.03
C ASP A 57 35.32 1.96 9.86
N LEU A 58 34.12 1.39 9.74
CA LEU A 58 32.97 1.88 10.51
C LEU A 58 32.75 1.04 11.78
N ARG A 59 32.96 1.66 12.95
CA ARG A 59 32.81 1.00 14.26
C ARG A 59 32.31 2.01 15.31
N GLY A 60 31.47 1.54 16.23
CA GLY A 60 30.93 2.34 17.32
C GLY A 60 30.02 1.51 18.23
N PRO A 61 29.70 2.00 19.44
CA PRO A 61 28.73 1.34 20.32
C PRO A 61 27.31 1.47 19.75
N GLY A 62 26.43 0.52 20.05
CA GLY A 62 24.99 0.65 19.78
C GLY A 62 24.52 0.24 18.37
N PHE A 63 25.43 -0.15 17.47
CA PHE A 63 25.08 -0.73 16.18
C PHE A 63 26.14 -1.75 15.71
N ARG A 64 25.77 -2.56 14.72
CA ARG A 64 26.68 -3.43 13.95
C ARG A 64 26.60 -3.06 12.48
N VAL A 65 27.64 -3.41 11.72
CA VAL A 65 27.64 -3.33 10.25
C VAL A 65 28.24 -4.61 9.66
N PRO A 66 27.81 -5.03 8.46
CA PRO A 66 28.50 -6.09 7.73
C PRO A 66 29.91 -5.65 7.36
N LEU A 67 30.89 -6.54 7.50
CA LEU A 67 32.26 -6.26 7.11
C LEU A 67 32.44 -6.56 5.61
N PRO A 68 33.04 -5.65 4.83
CA PRO A 68 33.36 -5.92 3.44
C PRO A 68 34.51 -6.92 3.35
N VAL A 69 34.49 -7.75 2.31
CA VAL A 69 35.47 -8.82 2.08
C VAL A 69 36.22 -8.55 0.78
N ARG A 70 37.56 -8.57 0.85
CA ARG A 70 38.42 -8.43 -0.33
C ARG A 70 38.37 -9.70 -1.17
N ALA A 71 38.42 -9.53 -2.48
CA ALA A 71 38.69 -10.63 -3.40
C ALA A 71 40.13 -11.13 -3.24
N ALA A 72 40.44 -12.30 -3.82
CA ALA A 72 41.75 -12.93 -3.77
C ALA A 72 42.89 -12.06 -4.34
N ASP A 73 42.56 -11.13 -5.25
CA ASP A 73 43.50 -10.15 -5.81
C ASP A 73 43.67 -8.89 -4.93
N GLY A 74 43.01 -8.83 -3.77
CA GLY A 74 43.03 -7.72 -2.83
C GLY A 74 42.04 -6.59 -3.16
N SER A 75 41.32 -6.65 -4.28
CA SER A 75 40.33 -5.64 -4.66
C SER A 75 39.04 -5.78 -3.82
N TRP A 76 38.27 -4.69 -3.72
CA TRP A 76 36.93 -4.73 -3.12
C TRP A 76 35.84 -5.20 -4.09
N VAL A 77 36.13 -5.19 -5.39
CA VAL A 77 35.17 -5.52 -6.45
C VAL A 77 35.84 -6.43 -7.47
N ALA A 78 35.28 -7.64 -7.65
CA ALA A 78 35.75 -8.61 -8.63
C ALA A 78 34.60 -9.08 -9.51
N GLY A 79 34.81 -9.12 -10.83
CA GLY A 79 33.77 -9.55 -11.79
C GLY A 79 32.51 -8.68 -11.78
N GLY A 80 32.57 -7.44 -11.27
CA GLY A 80 31.40 -6.58 -11.09
C GLY A 80 30.58 -6.90 -9.84
N TRP A 81 31.15 -7.59 -8.85
CA TRP A 81 30.51 -7.94 -7.57
C TRP A 81 31.35 -7.47 -6.38
N ALA A 82 30.67 -7.15 -5.29
CA ALA A 82 31.28 -6.88 -3.98
C ALA A 82 30.76 -7.91 -2.96
N ALA A 83 31.61 -8.30 -2.02
CA ALA A 83 31.27 -9.27 -0.97
C ALA A 83 31.28 -8.62 0.42
N TRP A 84 30.35 -9.07 1.25
CA TRP A 84 30.11 -8.60 2.61
C TRP A 84 29.87 -9.79 3.52
N THR A 85 30.24 -9.73 4.79
CA THR A 85 29.83 -10.75 5.77
C THR A 85 28.32 -10.69 5.96
N ALA A 86 27.69 -11.85 6.06
CA ALA A 86 26.31 -11.97 6.50
C ALA A 86 26.19 -11.48 7.96
N VAL A 87 25.11 -10.77 8.25
CA VAL A 87 24.78 -10.31 9.61
C VAL A 87 23.44 -10.88 10.03
N GLU A 88 23.37 -11.38 11.25
CA GLU A 88 22.15 -11.95 11.81
C GLU A 88 21.13 -10.86 12.16
N GLY A 89 19.86 -11.15 11.87
CA GLY A 89 18.68 -10.39 12.28
C GLY A 89 17.63 -10.30 11.18
N GLU A 90 16.46 -9.79 11.56
CA GLU A 90 15.33 -9.53 10.65
C GLU A 90 14.87 -8.08 10.81
N PRO A 91 14.31 -7.45 9.76
CA PRO A 91 13.78 -6.09 9.86
C PRO A 91 12.42 -6.08 10.58
N ASP A 92 12.27 -5.22 11.58
CA ASP A 92 10.98 -4.94 12.25
C ASP A 92 10.91 -3.49 12.74
N PRO A 93 10.95 -2.50 11.82
CA PRO A 93 11.20 -1.11 12.18
C PRO A 93 10.06 -0.45 12.95
N VAL A 94 8.82 -0.92 12.82
CA VAL A 94 7.67 -0.37 13.55
C VAL A 94 7.68 -0.86 14.99
N ALA A 95 7.79 -2.17 15.22
CA ALA A 95 7.78 -2.70 16.59
C ALA A 95 9.05 -2.36 17.36
N ARG A 96 10.18 -2.18 16.66
CA ARG A 96 11.49 -1.87 17.23
C ARG A 96 11.91 -0.42 16.99
N TRP A 97 10.95 0.50 16.81
CA TRP A 97 11.20 1.91 16.52
C TRP A 97 12.19 2.58 17.49
N PRO A 98 12.06 2.46 18.83
CA PRO A 98 13.02 3.07 19.75
C PRO A 98 14.46 2.56 19.57
N GLU A 99 14.62 1.28 19.26
CA GLU A 99 15.94 0.67 19.01
C GLU A 99 16.51 1.11 17.66
N LEU A 100 15.66 1.26 16.63
CA LEU A 100 16.05 1.83 15.35
C LEU A 100 16.56 3.26 15.53
N VAL A 101 15.83 4.08 16.28
CA VAL A 101 16.21 5.47 16.57
C VAL A 101 17.58 5.51 17.27
N ALA A 102 17.78 4.70 18.30
CA ALA A 102 19.05 4.62 19.02
C ALA A 102 20.21 4.16 18.10
N ALA A 103 20.00 3.11 17.30
CA ALA A 103 21.00 2.60 16.37
C ALA A 103 21.33 3.61 15.27
N SER A 104 20.33 4.30 14.73
CA SER A 104 20.51 5.37 13.74
C SER A 104 21.34 6.52 14.31
N ARG A 105 21.04 7.00 15.52
CA ARG A 105 21.83 8.05 16.18
C ARG A 105 23.29 7.62 16.35
N ALA A 106 23.52 6.40 16.82
CA ALA A 106 24.86 5.87 17.02
C ALA A 106 25.64 5.68 15.69
N PHE A 107 24.96 5.16 14.67
CA PHE A 107 25.53 4.97 13.33
C PHE A 107 25.94 6.31 12.69
N HIS A 108 25.07 7.33 12.75
CA HIS A 108 25.37 8.64 12.19
C HIS A 108 26.45 9.39 13.01
N ALA A 109 26.47 9.25 14.33
CA ALA A 109 27.57 9.78 15.15
C ALA A 109 28.93 9.21 14.72
N ALA A 110 29.00 7.93 14.36
CA ALA A 110 30.22 7.31 13.83
C ALA A 110 30.59 7.80 12.41
N LEU A 111 29.62 8.29 11.63
CA LEU A 111 29.84 8.83 10.29
C LEU A 111 30.21 10.33 10.26
N ALA A 112 30.02 11.07 11.34
CA ALA A 112 30.16 12.53 11.35
C ALA A 112 31.52 13.07 10.85
N GLY A 113 32.60 12.30 11.04
CA GLY A 113 33.96 12.65 10.58
C GLY A 113 34.37 12.04 9.24
N VAL A 114 33.53 11.21 8.62
CA VAL A 114 33.86 10.51 7.38
C VAL A 114 33.64 11.47 6.19
N PRO A 115 34.65 11.70 5.33
CA PRO A 115 34.52 12.63 4.23
C PRO A 115 33.52 12.12 3.18
N ALA A 116 32.57 12.98 2.82
CA ALA A 116 31.64 12.70 1.72
C ALA A 116 32.37 12.83 0.38
N PRO A 117 32.19 11.88 -0.56
CA PRO A 117 32.84 11.93 -1.85
C PRO A 117 32.21 13.00 -2.76
N ASP A 118 33.03 13.63 -3.59
CA ASP A 118 32.61 14.75 -4.45
C ASP A 118 31.50 14.41 -5.44
N TRP A 119 31.34 13.12 -5.81
CA TRP A 119 30.29 12.67 -6.72
C TRP A 119 28.91 12.59 -6.06
N LEU A 120 28.83 12.61 -4.73
CA LEU A 120 27.57 12.50 -4.00
C LEU A 120 26.68 13.72 -4.28
N GLY A 121 25.40 13.50 -4.55
CA GLY A 121 24.44 14.57 -4.90
C GLY A 121 24.51 15.09 -6.35
N ARG A 122 25.53 14.73 -7.14
CA ARG A 122 25.67 15.18 -8.56
C ARG A 122 24.84 14.36 -9.57
N GLY A 123 24.06 13.40 -9.10
CA GLY A 123 23.26 12.51 -9.94
C GLY A 123 22.10 13.22 -10.66
N ARG A 124 21.67 12.64 -11.78
CA ARG A 124 20.45 13.03 -12.53
C ARG A 124 19.30 12.04 -12.34
N ASN A 125 19.48 11.01 -11.51
CA ASN A 125 18.40 10.08 -11.20
C ASN A 125 17.31 10.77 -10.35
N ARG A 126 16.12 10.16 -10.27
CA ARG A 126 14.97 10.72 -9.56
C ARG A 126 15.26 11.09 -8.10
N TRP A 127 16.07 10.29 -7.40
CA TRP A 127 16.42 10.54 -5.99
C TRP A 127 17.26 11.80 -5.83
N ALA A 128 18.25 12.02 -6.70
CA ALA A 128 19.07 13.23 -6.69
C ALA A 128 18.28 14.48 -7.12
N VAL A 129 17.30 14.33 -8.03
CA VAL A 129 16.36 15.41 -8.38
C VAL A 129 15.50 15.77 -7.17
N ALA A 130 14.91 14.77 -6.52
CA ALA A 130 14.09 14.95 -5.32
C ALA A 130 14.87 15.61 -4.17
N GLU A 131 16.16 15.30 -4.03
CA GLU A 131 17.01 15.89 -3.00
C GLU A 131 17.19 17.40 -3.23
N ARG A 132 17.41 17.83 -4.49
CA ARG A 132 17.51 19.26 -4.84
C ARG A 132 16.16 19.98 -4.72
N VAL A 133 15.06 19.30 -5.01
CA VAL A 133 13.70 19.83 -4.77
C VAL A 133 13.49 20.11 -3.29
N ALA A 134 13.83 19.16 -2.41
CA ALA A 134 13.63 19.27 -0.97
C ALA A 134 14.55 20.31 -0.30
N TRP A 135 15.77 20.49 -0.79
CA TRP A 135 16.79 21.31 -0.11
C TRP A 135 17.15 22.61 -0.84
N ASP A 136 17.20 22.60 -2.16
CA ASP A 136 17.73 23.69 -2.98
C ASP A 136 16.62 24.48 -3.70
N GLN A 137 15.36 24.21 -3.36
CA GLN A 137 14.18 24.79 -4.02
C GLN A 137 14.17 24.61 -5.54
N ALA A 138 14.80 23.54 -6.06
CA ALA A 138 14.77 23.24 -7.48
C ALA A 138 13.34 22.98 -7.96
N GLU A 139 13.00 23.44 -9.16
CA GLU A 139 11.72 23.18 -9.81
C GLU A 139 11.77 21.92 -10.68
N VAL A 140 10.66 21.20 -10.71
CA VAL A 140 10.49 20.00 -11.55
C VAL A 140 9.01 19.84 -11.90
N GLU A 141 8.72 19.31 -13.08
CA GLU A 141 7.36 18.92 -13.45
C GLU A 141 6.93 17.72 -12.60
N LEU A 142 5.94 17.96 -11.73
CA LEU A 142 5.35 16.94 -10.88
C LEU A 142 4.11 16.35 -11.54
N ALA A 143 3.82 15.11 -11.19
CA ALA A 143 2.57 14.48 -11.58
C ALA A 143 1.40 15.23 -10.91
N PRO A 144 0.31 15.54 -11.65
CA PRO A 144 -0.81 16.32 -11.14
C PRO A 144 -1.45 15.74 -9.86
N GLU A 145 -1.36 14.42 -9.67
CA GLU A 145 -1.94 13.74 -8.49
C GLU A 145 -1.20 14.05 -7.18
N LEU A 146 0.03 14.56 -7.25
CA LEU A 146 0.90 14.79 -6.09
C LEU A 146 1.38 16.25 -5.97
N SER A 147 1.11 17.10 -6.97
CA SER A 147 1.66 18.46 -7.04
C SER A 147 1.16 19.34 -5.89
N ASP A 148 -0.14 19.28 -5.58
CA ASP A 148 -0.78 20.04 -4.50
C ASP A 148 -0.17 19.71 -3.12
N LEU A 149 0.08 18.43 -2.86
CA LEU A 149 0.72 17.98 -1.62
C LEU A 149 2.14 18.53 -1.47
N VAL A 150 2.92 18.49 -2.55
CA VAL A 150 4.30 19.00 -2.54
C VAL A 150 4.31 20.53 -2.37
N GLU A 151 3.43 21.25 -3.05
CA GLU A 151 3.28 22.70 -2.91
C GLU A 151 2.93 23.11 -1.48
N GLY A 152 1.98 22.41 -0.84
CA GLY A 152 1.60 22.64 0.55
C GLY A 152 2.77 22.47 1.52
N LEU A 153 3.56 21.41 1.36
CA LEU A 153 4.77 21.18 2.18
C LEU A 153 5.84 22.25 1.93
N ARG A 154 6.08 22.63 0.66
CA ARG A 154 7.05 23.66 0.29
C ARG A 154 6.72 25.02 0.92
N ALA A 155 5.45 25.37 0.98
CA ALA A 155 4.99 26.61 1.62
C ALA A 155 5.30 26.65 3.13
N ALA A 156 5.44 25.50 3.78
CA ALA A 156 5.74 25.38 5.21
C ALA A 156 7.25 25.24 5.53
N ILE A 157 8.11 25.15 4.51
CA ILE A 157 9.55 25.02 4.70
C ILE A 157 10.17 26.36 5.16
N ARG A 158 11.07 26.25 6.12
CA ARG A 158 11.97 27.30 6.61
C ARG A 158 13.43 26.83 6.48
N PRO A 159 14.42 27.74 6.43
CA PRO A 159 15.83 27.37 6.38
C PRO A 159 16.25 26.53 7.58
N VAL A 160 17.05 25.48 7.34
CA VAL A 160 17.69 24.63 8.36
C VAL A 160 19.17 24.96 8.37
N ARG A 161 19.76 25.17 9.56
CA ARG A 161 21.19 25.57 9.72
C ARG A 161 22.05 24.48 10.39
N LEU A 162 21.59 23.24 10.34
CA LEU A 162 22.31 22.10 10.89
C LEU A 162 23.50 21.70 9.99
N PRO A 163 24.57 21.13 10.56
CA PRO A 163 25.73 20.69 9.80
C PRO A 163 25.43 19.44 8.96
N ASP A 164 25.81 19.49 7.69
CA ASP A 164 25.75 18.33 6.80
C ASP A 164 26.85 17.31 7.12
N GLN A 165 26.49 16.02 7.11
CA GLN A 165 27.40 14.89 7.19
C GLN A 165 26.92 13.73 6.32
N LEU A 166 27.67 12.62 6.27
CA LEU A 166 27.18 11.41 5.62
C LEU A 166 26.02 10.81 6.42
N VAL A 167 24.91 10.55 5.73
CA VAL A 167 23.71 9.96 6.30
C VAL A 167 23.15 8.85 5.44
N HIS A 168 22.38 7.95 6.05
CA HIS A 168 21.68 6.88 5.35
C HIS A 168 20.28 7.34 4.91
N GLY A 169 20.09 7.54 3.61
CA GLY A 169 18.84 8.01 3.02
C GLY A 169 17.73 6.96 2.87
N ASP A 170 17.82 5.82 3.56
CA ASP A 170 16.86 4.70 3.46
C ASP A 170 16.95 3.76 4.68
N ILE A 171 17.13 4.30 5.89
CA ILE A 171 17.50 3.48 7.04
C ILE A 171 16.35 2.60 7.57
N ALA A 172 15.08 2.97 7.37
CA ALA A 172 13.92 2.26 7.94
C ALA A 172 13.87 0.77 7.59
N GLY A 173 14.09 0.42 6.31
CA GLY A 173 14.07 -0.97 5.85
C GLY A 173 15.40 -1.71 6.01
N ASN A 174 16.46 -1.02 6.44
CA ASN A 174 17.84 -1.49 6.36
C ASN A 174 18.50 -1.62 7.75
N VAL A 175 17.69 -1.87 8.78
CA VAL A 175 18.13 -2.22 10.13
C VAL A 175 17.61 -3.61 10.49
N LEU A 176 18.53 -4.51 10.86
CA LEU A 176 18.21 -5.87 11.28
C LEU A 176 18.33 -6.01 12.80
N PHE A 177 17.35 -6.68 13.40
CA PHE A 177 17.30 -6.93 14.84
C PHE A 177 17.54 -8.41 15.14
N ALA A 178 18.46 -8.70 16.05
CA ALA A 178 18.77 -10.06 16.52
C ALA A 178 18.76 -10.11 18.06
N PRO A 179 18.29 -11.20 18.69
CA PRO A 179 18.26 -11.32 20.14
C PRO A 179 19.64 -11.12 20.78
N GLY A 180 19.72 -10.24 21.79
CA GLY A 180 20.94 -10.01 22.56
C GLY A 180 22.07 -9.30 21.81
N GLN A 181 21.83 -8.80 20.60
CA GLN A 181 22.83 -8.09 19.79
C GLN A 181 22.37 -6.66 19.48
N PRO A 182 23.28 -5.68 19.33
CA PRO A 182 22.92 -4.38 18.82
C PRO A 182 22.30 -4.48 17.40
N PRO A 183 21.41 -3.57 16.98
CA PRO A 183 20.86 -3.59 15.63
C PRO A 183 21.95 -3.48 14.56
N ALA A 184 21.82 -4.20 13.45
CA ALA A 184 22.76 -4.13 12.33
C ALA A 184 22.23 -3.21 11.24
N VAL A 185 23.03 -2.21 10.85
CA VAL A 185 22.73 -1.32 9.71
C VAL A 185 23.34 -1.93 8.46
N ILE A 186 22.52 -2.18 7.45
CA ILE A 186 22.92 -2.77 6.17
C ILE A 186 22.62 -1.80 5.02
N ASP A 187 23.03 -2.15 3.79
CA ASP A 187 22.57 -1.50 2.55
C ASP A 187 22.63 0.05 2.53
N PHE A 188 23.76 0.57 3.02
CA PHE A 188 23.99 2.01 3.15
C PHE A 188 23.75 2.78 1.85
N SER A 189 22.74 3.65 1.91
CA SER A 189 22.36 4.55 0.81
C SER A 189 22.84 5.97 1.15
N PRO A 190 24.06 6.36 0.75
CA PRO A 190 24.68 7.59 1.20
C PRO A 190 23.95 8.83 0.67
N SER A 191 23.78 9.83 1.55
CA SER A 191 23.46 11.22 1.21
C SER A 191 24.26 12.15 2.12
N ARG A 192 24.33 13.44 1.79
CA ARG A 192 25.05 14.46 2.56
C ARG A 192 24.07 15.45 3.15
N ARG A 193 23.60 15.24 4.38
CA ARG A 193 22.55 16.04 5.04
C ARG A 193 22.72 16.04 6.56
N PRO A 194 21.93 16.82 7.33
CA PRO A 194 21.96 16.72 8.79
C PRO A 194 21.63 15.32 9.29
N ALA A 195 22.26 14.86 10.37
CA ALA A 195 22.10 13.49 10.89
C ALA A 195 20.63 13.09 11.12
N GLY A 196 19.84 13.99 11.74
CA GLY A 196 18.41 13.77 11.99
C GLY A 196 17.58 13.54 10.72
N TYR A 197 18.10 13.90 9.54
CA TYR A 197 17.39 13.69 8.27
C TYR A 197 17.17 12.20 7.95
N ALA A 198 18.10 11.32 8.36
CA ALA A 198 17.90 9.88 8.20
C ALA A 198 16.71 9.36 9.02
N LEU A 199 16.53 9.88 10.25
CA LEU A 199 15.38 9.57 11.09
C LEU A 199 14.08 10.16 10.53
N ALA A 200 14.15 11.38 9.99
CA ALA A 200 13.01 11.99 9.32
C ALA A 200 12.53 11.16 8.12
N ILE A 201 13.44 10.67 7.28
CA ILE A 201 13.13 9.75 6.17
C ILE A 201 12.48 8.48 6.71
N ALA A 202 13.08 7.84 7.72
CA ALA A 202 12.54 6.64 8.31
C ALA A 202 11.12 6.84 8.85
N ALA A 203 10.87 7.93 9.58
CA ALA A 203 9.57 8.22 10.16
C ALA A 203 8.49 8.42 9.09
N VAL A 204 8.75 9.23 8.06
CA VAL A 204 7.75 9.47 6.99
C VAL A 204 7.44 8.19 6.22
N ASP A 205 8.44 7.31 6.01
CA ASP A 205 8.23 6.04 5.34
C ASP A 205 7.37 5.08 6.15
N LEU A 206 7.65 4.97 7.45
CA LEU A 206 6.88 4.09 8.34
C LEU A 206 5.44 4.59 8.51
N LEU A 207 5.23 5.90 8.58
CA LEU A 207 3.89 6.50 8.63
C LEU A 207 3.11 6.23 7.33
N ALA A 208 3.74 6.43 6.16
CA ALA A 208 3.07 6.29 4.87
C ALA A 208 2.82 4.82 4.46
N TRP A 209 3.79 3.93 4.73
CA TRP A 209 3.81 2.60 4.10
C TRP A 209 3.71 1.43 5.08
N SER A 210 3.98 1.66 6.37
CA SER A 210 4.02 0.60 7.39
C SER A 210 2.94 0.74 8.46
N ALA A 211 2.00 1.67 8.27
CA ALA A 211 0.90 1.95 9.21
C ALA A 211 1.38 2.23 10.64
N ALA A 212 2.56 2.85 10.79
CA ALA A 212 3.04 3.27 12.09
C ALA A 212 2.12 4.33 12.71
N PRO A 213 1.93 4.32 14.04
CA PRO A 213 1.12 5.35 14.69
C PRO A 213 1.83 6.71 14.65
N PRO A 214 1.11 7.84 14.64
CA PRO A 214 1.70 9.18 14.70
C PRO A 214 2.65 9.40 15.89
N SER A 215 2.45 8.67 16.99
CA SER A 215 3.27 8.74 18.21
C SER A 215 4.73 8.32 18.01
N ILE A 216 5.11 7.74 16.87
CA ILE A 216 6.54 7.50 16.59
C ILE A 216 7.33 8.81 16.50
N LEU A 217 6.67 9.93 16.20
CA LEU A 217 7.29 11.25 16.13
C LEU A 217 7.69 11.79 17.52
N ASP A 218 7.02 11.32 18.59
CA ASP A 218 7.30 11.75 19.96
C ASP A 218 8.74 11.39 20.39
N GLU A 219 9.26 10.24 19.91
CA GLU A 219 10.64 9.80 20.15
C GLU A 219 11.69 10.71 19.46
N LEU A 220 11.24 11.57 18.55
CA LEU A 220 12.06 12.52 17.79
C LEU A 220 11.93 13.97 18.30
N ASP A 221 11.13 14.25 19.33
CA ASP A 221 10.91 15.63 19.82
C ASP A 221 12.18 16.34 20.32
N GLY A 222 13.22 15.58 20.67
CA GLY A 222 14.53 16.11 21.05
C GLY A 222 15.49 16.38 19.89
N GLU A 223 15.14 16.05 18.65
CA GLU A 223 15.98 16.28 17.47
C GLU A 223 15.88 17.74 17.00
N ASP A 224 17.03 18.38 16.76
CA ASP A 224 17.07 19.77 16.28
C ASP A 224 16.40 19.90 14.90
N ASP A 225 15.57 20.94 14.73
CA ASP A 225 14.83 21.24 13.49
C ASP A 225 14.03 20.05 12.90
N ILE A 226 13.65 19.06 13.73
CA ILE A 226 13.07 17.80 13.25
C ILE A 226 11.87 17.99 12.32
N ASP A 227 11.00 18.93 12.63
CA ASP A 227 9.83 19.26 11.82
C ASP A 227 10.21 19.67 10.40
N GLN A 228 11.27 20.46 10.28
CA GLN A 228 11.79 20.92 8.99
C GLN A 228 12.52 19.81 8.23
N LEU A 229 13.09 18.83 8.94
CA LEU A 229 13.65 17.62 8.35
C LEU A 229 12.55 16.68 7.86
N LEU A 230 11.45 16.52 8.61
CA LEU A 230 10.28 15.72 8.26
C LEU A 230 9.59 16.25 7.00
N LEU A 231 9.35 17.57 6.91
CA LEU A 231 8.78 18.19 5.71
C LEU A 231 9.63 17.91 4.46
N ARG A 232 10.96 18.05 4.58
CA ARG A 232 11.90 17.80 3.48
C ARG A 232 11.95 16.33 3.09
N ALA A 233 11.92 15.43 4.07
CA ALA A 233 11.91 13.99 3.83
C ALA A 233 10.63 13.58 3.07
N LEU A 234 9.47 14.13 3.45
CA LEU A 234 8.22 13.84 2.78
C LEU A 234 8.16 14.43 1.36
N ILE A 235 8.67 15.66 1.14
CA ILE A 235 8.83 16.22 -0.21
C ILE A 235 9.72 15.31 -1.06
N TRP A 236 10.88 14.91 -0.53
CA TRP A 236 11.80 14.04 -1.24
C TRP A 236 11.13 12.72 -1.65
N ARG A 237 10.33 12.13 -0.75
CA ARG A 237 9.58 10.90 -1.03
C ARG A 237 8.52 11.13 -2.11
N LEU A 238 7.67 12.14 -1.96
CA LEU A 238 6.61 12.48 -2.94
C LEU A 238 7.16 12.76 -4.33
N VAL A 239 8.27 13.50 -4.44
CA VAL A 239 8.91 13.77 -5.74
C VAL A 239 9.54 12.50 -6.33
N THR A 240 10.18 11.66 -5.52
CA THR A 240 10.72 10.38 -5.98
C THR A 240 9.62 9.49 -6.55
N GLU A 241 8.45 9.43 -5.90
CA GLU A 241 7.30 8.69 -6.36
C GLU A 241 6.67 9.31 -7.62
N SER A 242 6.50 10.63 -7.66
CA SER A 242 6.00 11.38 -8.82
C SER A 242 6.80 11.09 -10.08
N LEU A 243 8.13 11.13 -10.00
CA LEU A 243 9.04 10.89 -11.12
C LEU A 243 9.21 9.40 -11.46
N GLY A 244 8.82 8.52 -10.54
CA GLY A 244 9.12 7.10 -10.60
C GLY A 244 7.96 6.19 -10.99
N ARG A 245 6.72 6.66 -10.84
CA ARG A 245 5.52 5.86 -11.06
C ARG A 245 4.99 6.00 -12.50
N PRO A 246 4.71 4.88 -13.19
CA PRO A 246 4.41 4.90 -14.62
C PRO A 246 2.99 5.40 -14.93
N ASP A 247 2.04 5.20 -14.02
CA ASP A 247 0.61 5.41 -14.28
C ASP A 247 -0.10 6.26 -13.20
N PRO A 248 -1.22 6.93 -13.54
CA PRO A 248 -2.04 7.70 -12.59
C PRO A 248 -2.56 6.90 -11.39
N GLY A 249 -2.92 5.63 -11.58
CA GLY A 249 -3.50 4.78 -10.53
C GLY A 249 -2.52 4.50 -9.39
N SER A 250 -1.26 4.20 -9.72
CA SER A 250 -0.20 4.02 -8.74
C SER A 250 0.18 5.33 -8.04
N ARG A 251 0.13 6.47 -8.73
CA ARG A 251 0.33 7.80 -8.12
C ARG A 251 -0.81 8.17 -7.16
N GLN A 252 -2.05 7.86 -7.51
CA GLN A 252 -3.18 8.04 -6.59
C GLN A 252 -3.05 7.15 -5.34
N ALA A 253 -2.45 5.96 -5.46
CA ALA A 253 -2.13 5.12 -4.30
C ALA A 253 -1.08 5.78 -3.39
N VAL A 254 -0.04 6.40 -3.98
CA VAL A 254 0.94 7.22 -3.24
C VAL A 254 0.26 8.38 -2.53
N ARG A 255 -0.62 9.13 -3.23
CA ARG A 255 -1.39 10.23 -2.65
C ARG A 255 -2.15 9.79 -1.40
N ARG A 256 -2.93 8.70 -1.53
CA ARG A 256 -3.72 8.14 -0.41
C ARG A 256 -2.87 7.73 0.79
N ALA A 257 -1.66 7.23 0.56
CA ALA A 257 -0.74 6.84 1.63
C ALA A 257 -0.11 8.06 2.34
N ASN A 258 0.16 9.14 1.60
CA ASN A 258 0.95 10.27 2.10
C ASN A 258 0.11 11.48 2.53
N GLU A 259 -1.10 11.68 2.01
CA GLU A 259 -1.97 12.81 2.37
C GLU A 259 -2.21 12.90 3.90
N PRO A 260 -2.49 11.81 4.65
CA PRO A 260 -2.58 11.89 6.11
C PRO A 260 -1.28 12.32 6.79
N VAL A 261 -0.13 11.96 6.21
CA VAL A 261 1.20 12.34 6.72
C VAL A 261 1.48 13.81 6.44
N VAL A 262 1.10 14.32 5.26
CA VAL A 262 1.17 15.75 4.91
C VAL A 262 0.40 16.57 5.93
N GLU A 263 -0.86 16.21 6.18
CA GLU A 263 -1.71 16.90 7.16
C GLU A 263 -1.13 16.85 8.58
N LEU A 264 -0.64 15.68 9.01
CA LEU A 264 0.01 15.52 10.31
C LEU A 264 1.20 16.48 10.47
N LEU A 265 2.08 16.54 9.47
CA LEU A 265 3.27 17.40 9.53
C LEU A 265 2.92 18.89 9.43
N LEU A 266 1.99 19.27 8.55
CA LEU A 266 1.53 20.66 8.40
C LEU A 266 0.82 21.17 9.66
N SER A 267 0.03 20.32 10.31
CA SER A 267 -0.57 20.58 11.63
C SER A 267 0.50 20.84 12.68
N ARG A 268 1.48 19.94 12.78
CA ARG A 268 2.58 20.04 13.75
C ARG A 268 3.38 21.33 13.63
N VAL A 269 3.67 21.79 12.40
CA VAL A 269 4.42 23.05 12.19
C VAL A 269 3.59 24.32 12.32
N SER A 270 2.27 24.25 12.07
CA SER A 270 1.39 25.42 12.16
C SER A 270 0.75 25.61 13.53
N GLY A 271 0.79 24.59 14.39
CA GLY A 271 0.09 24.56 15.68
C GLY A 271 -1.43 24.57 15.56
N ARG A 272 -1.96 24.48 14.33
CA ARG A 272 -3.40 24.31 14.10
C ARG A 272 -3.76 22.87 14.46
N PRO A 273 -4.90 22.64 15.16
CA PRO A 273 -5.40 21.28 15.34
C PRO A 273 -5.52 20.62 13.97
N VAL A 274 -5.14 19.34 13.88
CA VAL A 274 -5.39 18.54 12.69
C VAL A 274 -6.89 18.68 12.42
N THR A 275 -7.29 19.38 11.35
CA THR A 275 -8.69 19.56 10.94
C THR A 275 -9.34 18.23 10.54
N THR A 276 -8.55 17.16 10.55
CA THR A 276 -8.78 15.79 10.13
C THR A 276 -8.10 14.81 11.12
N GLY A 277 -8.23 15.00 12.44
CA GLY A 277 -7.99 13.88 13.37
C GLY A 277 -9.04 12.77 13.17
N PRO A 278 -8.79 11.50 13.55
CA PRO A 278 -9.88 10.53 13.65
C PRO A 278 -10.91 11.09 14.65
N ALA A 279 -12.15 11.26 14.22
CA ALA A 279 -13.22 11.74 15.08
C ALA A 279 -13.28 10.90 16.35
N THR A 280 -13.25 11.55 17.52
CA THR A 280 -13.40 10.82 18.79
C THR A 280 -14.81 10.27 18.91
N ASP A 281 -15.00 9.26 19.77
CA ASP A 281 -16.35 8.74 20.05
C ASP A 281 -17.29 9.85 20.57
N ALA A 282 -16.76 10.86 21.26
CA ALA A 282 -17.53 12.03 21.68
C ALA A 282 -17.96 12.90 20.50
N ASP A 283 -17.08 13.13 19.51
CA ASP A 283 -17.41 13.89 18.30
C ASP A 283 -18.47 13.17 17.47
N VAL A 284 -18.32 11.85 17.32
CA VAL A 284 -19.28 10.99 16.63
C VAL A 284 -20.63 11.01 17.34
N ALA A 285 -20.67 10.84 18.66
CA ALA A 285 -21.91 10.88 19.44
C ALA A 285 -22.60 12.25 19.33
N ALA A 286 -21.84 13.34 19.44
CA ALA A 286 -22.40 14.70 19.33
C ALA A 286 -22.95 14.98 17.93
N SER A 287 -22.24 14.58 16.88
CA SER A 287 -22.69 14.79 15.50
C SER A 287 -23.90 13.91 15.15
N ALA A 288 -23.87 12.62 15.51
CA ALA A 288 -25.00 11.71 15.33
C ALA A 288 -26.24 12.18 16.10
N GLY A 289 -26.05 12.67 17.33
CA GLY A 289 -27.16 13.17 18.15
C GLY A 289 -27.82 14.42 17.56
N ARG A 290 -27.02 15.35 17.01
CA ARG A 290 -27.54 16.50 16.25
C ARG A 290 -28.29 16.04 15.00
N ALA A 291 -27.71 15.12 14.23
CA ALA A 291 -28.29 14.62 12.99
C ALA A 291 -29.62 13.88 13.23
N LEU A 292 -29.76 13.15 14.34
CA LEU A 292 -30.98 12.44 14.73
C LEU A 292 -31.99 13.31 15.51
N GLY A 293 -31.58 14.49 16.00
CA GLY A 293 -32.36 15.28 16.93
C GLY A 293 -32.60 14.59 18.28
N ARG A 294 -31.68 13.70 18.70
CA ARG A 294 -31.78 12.88 19.92
C ARG A 294 -30.44 12.78 20.61
N GLU A 295 -30.44 12.67 21.93
CA GLU A 295 -29.20 12.40 22.68
C GLU A 295 -28.71 10.97 22.40
N ILE A 296 -27.40 10.80 22.19
CA ILE A 296 -26.75 9.49 22.10
C ILE A 296 -26.35 9.06 23.52
N THR A 297 -26.94 7.98 24.01
CA THR A 297 -26.76 7.46 25.37
C THR A 297 -25.67 6.39 25.46
N GLY A 298 -25.28 5.80 24.33
CA GLY A 298 -24.24 4.80 24.25
C GLY A 298 -23.64 4.72 22.86
N LEU A 299 -22.33 4.45 22.78
CA LEU A 299 -21.62 4.26 21.52
C LEU A 299 -20.72 3.04 21.66
N ARG A 300 -20.79 2.13 20.69
CA ARG A 300 -19.98 0.91 20.71
C ARG A 300 -19.37 0.62 19.33
N PRO A 301 -18.11 0.16 19.25
CA PRO A 301 -17.46 -0.15 17.99
C PRO A 301 -18.13 -1.31 17.28
N VAL A 302 -18.17 -1.24 15.95
CA VAL A 302 -18.55 -2.37 15.11
C VAL A 302 -17.29 -3.16 14.81
N THR A 303 -17.29 -4.43 15.20
CA THR A 303 -16.18 -5.35 14.93
C THR A 303 -16.38 -6.04 13.59
N GLY A 304 -15.46 -5.83 12.64
CA GLY A 304 -15.48 -6.46 11.31
C GLY A 304 -15.65 -5.45 10.17
N GLY A 305 -15.24 -5.85 8.96
CA GLY A 305 -15.16 -4.98 7.79
C GLY A 305 -13.78 -4.32 7.62
N HIS A 306 -13.46 -3.91 6.39
CA HIS A 306 -12.17 -3.25 6.06
C HIS A 306 -12.39 -1.79 5.65
N SER A 307 -13.49 -1.20 6.12
CA SER A 307 -13.81 0.20 5.86
C SER A 307 -12.78 1.09 6.55
N ARG A 308 -12.41 2.18 5.86
CA ARG A 308 -11.54 3.22 6.43
C ARG A 308 -12.31 4.26 7.24
N SER A 309 -13.63 4.14 7.31
CA SER A 309 -14.51 5.02 8.11
C SER A 309 -14.59 4.55 9.56
N VAL A 310 -14.92 5.46 10.47
CA VAL A 310 -15.25 5.11 11.86
C VAL A 310 -16.68 4.57 11.89
N THR A 311 -16.84 3.29 12.25
CA THR A 311 -18.15 2.65 12.37
C THR A 311 -18.51 2.40 13.83
N ARG A 312 -19.74 2.77 14.20
CA ARG A 312 -20.28 2.66 15.56
C ARG A 312 -21.73 2.22 15.53
N ILE A 313 -22.17 1.63 16.64
CA ILE A 313 -23.59 1.48 16.95
C ILE A 313 -23.90 2.49 18.05
N ALA A 314 -24.87 3.36 17.78
CA ALA A 314 -25.27 4.45 18.64
C ALA A 314 -26.65 4.17 19.23
N ASP A 315 -26.70 3.99 20.55
CA ASP A 315 -27.95 3.93 21.30
C ASP A 315 -28.42 5.36 21.58
N HIS A 316 -29.72 5.63 21.43
CA HIS A 316 -30.24 7.00 21.55
C HIS A 316 -31.44 7.11 22.49
N ALA A 317 -31.63 8.31 23.05
CA ALA A 317 -32.76 8.63 23.90
C ALA A 317 -34.11 8.32 23.18
N GLY A 318 -35.04 7.74 23.93
CA GLY A 318 -36.32 7.24 23.40
C GLY A 318 -36.30 5.78 22.92
N GLY A 319 -35.19 5.06 23.10
CA GLY A 319 -35.06 3.62 22.80
C GLY A 319 -34.71 3.34 21.33
N GLY A 320 -33.89 2.30 21.11
CA GLY A 320 -33.39 1.88 19.80
C GLY A 320 -31.91 2.19 19.58
N SER A 321 -31.37 1.63 18.49
CA SER A 321 -29.97 1.79 18.09
C SER A 321 -29.88 2.11 16.59
N ALA A 322 -28.88 2.90 16.21
CA ALA A 322 -28.55 3.22 14.83
C ALA A 322 -27.13 2.77 14.49
N PHE A 323 -26.89 2.41 13.22
CA PHE A 323 -25.55 2.22 12.70
C PHE A 323 -25.01 3.57 12.21
N VAL A 324 -23.84 3.97 12.71
CA VAL A 324 -23.20 5.24 12.36
C VAL A 324 -21.90 4.94 11.61
N LYS A 325 -21.73 5.56 10.44
CA LYS A 325 -20.49 5.55 9.68
C LYS A 325 -20.03 6.99 9.49
N ALA A 326 -18.93 7.36 10.13
CA ALA A 326 -18.37 8.71 10.10
C ALA A 326 -17.04 8.74 9.34
N ALA A 327 -16.77 9.85 8.65
CA ALA A 327 -15.54 10.02 7.91
C ALA A 327 -14.34 9.96 8.85
N ALA A 328 -13.43 9.03 8.58
CA ALA A 328 -12.04 9.19 8.99
C ALA A 328 -11.29 9.91 7.85
N PRO A 329 -10.14 10.55 8.13
CA PRO A 329 -9.36 11.28 7.13
C PRO A 329 -9.08 10.44 5.87
N ALA A 330 -8.62 9.20 6.06
CA ALA A 330 -8.28 8.26 4.99
C ALA A 330 -9.50 7.61 4.30
N GLY A 331 -10.72 7.90 4.76
CA GLY A 331 -11.98 7.32 4.26
C GLY A 331 -13.01 8.37 3.80
N ARG A 332 -12.64 9.65 3.76
CA ARG A 332 -13.57 10.76 3.46
C ARG A 332 -14.10 10.70 2.02
N ALA A 333 -13.24 10.36 1.06
CA ALA A 333 -13.65 10.19 -0.33
C ALA A 333 -14.60 9.01 -0.49
N GLU A 334 -14.25 7.85 0.07
CA GLU A 334 -15.11 6.65 0.05
C GLU A 334 -16.48 6.90 0.71
N LEU A 335 -16.53 7.63 1.85
CA LEU A 335 -17.79 7.97 2.50
C LEU A 335 -18.59 9.00 1.70
N GLY A 336 -17.93 9.94 1.01
CA GLY A 336 -18.60 10.89 0.12
C GLY A 336 -19.34 10.22 -1.03
N VAL A 337 -18.74 9.18 -1.63
CA VAL A 337 -19.40 8.34 -2.65
C VAL A 337 -20.62 7.64 -2.07
N GLU A 338 -20.48 7.04 -0.90
CA GLU A 338 -21.58 6.34 -0.25
C GLU A 338 -22.74 7.30 0.11
N LEU A 339 -22.44 8.49 0.64
CA LEU A 339 -23.42 9.55 0.88
C LEU A 339 -24.21 9.89 -0.39
N ALA A 340 -23.51 10.12 -1.51
CA ALA A 340 -24.14 10.44 -2.79
C ALA A 340 -25.10 9.33 -3.25
N VAL A 341 -24.75 8.06 -3.03
CA VAL A 341 -25.64 6.92 -3.33
C VAL A 341 -26.88 6.95 -2.45
N TYR A 342 -26.74 7.07 -1.13
CA TYR A 342 -27.89 7.08 -0.22
C TYR A 342 -28.82 8.27 -0.46
N GLU A 343 -28.26 9.46 -0.73
CA GLU A 343 -29.03 10.67 -1.05
C GLU A 343 -29.81 10.51 -2.36
N ALA A 344 -29.21 9.90 -3.39
CA ALA A 344 -29.87 9.72 -4.68
C ALA A 344 -30.89 8.58 -4.70
N LEU A 345 -30.62 7.49 -3.98
CA LEU A 345 -31.48 6.31 -4.00
C LEU A 345 -32.61 6.38 -2.97
N GLY A 346 -32.45 7.11 -1.87
CA GLY A 346 -33.48 7.28 -0.85
C GLY A 346 -33.88 5.97 -0.17
N ASP A 347 -35.18 5.78 0.07
CA ASP A 347 -35.72 4.65 0.86
C ASP A 347 -35.92 3.34 0.07
N ARG A 348 -35.02 3.04 -0.88
CA ARG A 348 -35.12 1.79 -1.65
C ARG A 348 -35.01 0.59 -0.72
N PRO A 349 -35.82 -0.48 -0.93
CA PRO A 349 -35.90 -1.59 0.00
C PRO A 349 -34.61 -2.41 0.12
N PHE A 350 -33.74 -2.32 -0.90
CA PHE A 350 -32.43 -2.97 -0.93
C PHE A 350 -31.33 -2.18 -0.24
N LEU A 351 -31.61 -1.00 0.32
CA LEU A 351 -30.69 -0.25 1.16
C LEU A 351 -31.04 -0.44 2.63
N PRO A 352 -30.06 -0.35 3.55
CA PRO A 352 -30.35 0.04 4.91
C PRO A 352 -31.08 1.38 4.89
N ARG A 353 -32.16 1.51 5.65
CA ARG A 353 -32.91 2.77 5.72
C ARG A 353 -32.03 3.89 6.26
N LEU A 354 -31.95 4.99 5.53
CA LEU A 354 -31.26 6.21 5.97
C LEU A 354 -32.09 6.88 7.06
N LEU A 355 -31.52 7.05 8.24
CA LEU A 355 -32.16 7.80 9.34
C LEU A 355 -31.80 9.28 9.27
N SER A 356 -30.53 9.57 8.98
CA SER A 356 -30.01 10.92 8.81
C SER A 356 -28.63 10.89 8.15
N SER A 357 -28.20 12.01 7.58
CA SER A 357 -26.85 12.23 7.10
C SER A 357 -26.41 13.65 7.42
N THR A 358 -25.10 13.88 7.44
CA THR A 358 -24.56 15.23 7.43
C THR A 358 -23.25 15.26 6.65
N SER A 359 -22.96 16.37 5.99
CA SER A 359 -21.67 16.65 5.35
C SER A 359 -20.72 17.44 6.26
N GLU A 360 -21.25 18.18 7.25
CA GLU A 360 -20.48 19.07 8.13
C GLU A 360 -20.99 19.02 9.60
N PRO A 361 -20.13 19.28 10.60
CA PRO A 361 -18.67 19.43 10.51
C PRO A 361 -17.94 18.09 10.28
N LEU A 362 -18.65 16.97 10.44
CA LEU A 362 -18.12 15.61 10.29
C LEU A 362 -19.03 14.85 9.33
N PRO A 363 -18.59 14.56 8.09
CA PRO A 363 -19.38 13.76 7.16
C PRO A 363 -19.78 12.42 7.77
N MET A 364 -21.06 12.07 7.70
CA MET A 364 -21.62 10.93 8.42
C MET A 364 -22.89 10.40 7.76
N LEU A 365 -23.01 9.08 7.75
CA LEU A 365 -24.25 8.34 7.51
C LEU A 365 -24.76 7.73 8.82
N VAL A 366 -26.05 7.93 9.09
CA VAL A 366 -26.76 7.29 10.21
C VAL A 366 -27.87 6.42 9.61
N LEU A 367 -27.70 5.11 9.73
CA LEU A 367 -28.54 4.09 9.12
C LEU A 367 -29.30 3.29 10.18
N GLU A 368 -30.37 2.63 9.76
CA GLU A 368 -31.02 1.63 10.61
C GLU A 368 -30.03 0.53 11.01
N MET A 369 -30.19 0.01 12.23
CA MET A 369 -29.41 -1.12 12.68
C MET A 369 -29.97 -2.42 12.09
N LEU A 370 -29.18 -3.10 11.26
CA LEU A 370 -29.50 -4.42 10.75
C LEU A 370 -29.07 -5.51 11.74
N GLU A 371 -29.97 -6.44 12.03
CA GLU A 371 -29.72 -7.52 12.98
C GLU A 371 -28.59 -8.45 12.52
N GLN A 372 -27.73 -8.84 13.47
CA GLN A 372 -26.46 -9.52 13.18
C GLN A 372 -26.63 -10.93 12.58
N ASP A 373 -27.71 -11.63 12.93
CA ASP A 373 -27.92 -13.02 12.54
C ASP A 373 -28.41 -13.20 11.10
N HIS A 374 -28.74 -12.10 10.42
CA HIS A 374 -29.31 -12.09 9.07
C HIS A 374 -28.31 -11.66 7.98
N TRP A 375 -27.06 -11.38 8.34
CA TRP A 375 -25.98 -11.20 7.37
C TRP A 375 -25.66 -12.53 6.68
N VAL A 376 -25.48 -12.49 5.37
CA VAL A 376 -25.25 -13.69 4.56
C VAL A 376 -23.89 -14.30 4.91
N ARG A 377 -23.90 -15.62 5.19
CA ARG A 377 -22.69 -16.42 5.43
C ARG A 377 -22.47 -17.47 4.36
N ASP A 378 -23.56 -18.04 3.86
CA ASP A 378 -23.56 -19.11 2.87
C ASP A 378 -24.45 -18.75 1.67
N TRP A 379 -24.00 -19.13 0.48
CA TRP A 379 -24.73 -18.91 -0.76
C TRP A 379 -25.73 -20.04 -1.02
N THR A 380 -27.02 -19.69 -1.12
CA THR A 380 -28.08 -20.62 -1.53
C THR A 380 -28.56 -20.28 -2.94
N ALA A 381 -29.12 -21.26 -3.66
CA ALA A 381 -29.65 -21.01 -5.01
C ALA A 381 -30.72 -19.88 -5.06
N PRO A 382 -31.67 -19.79 -4.11
CA PRO A 382 -32.60 -18.65 -4.04
C PRO A 382 -31.89 -17.31 -3.82
N LEU A 383 -30.87 -17.26 -2.97
CA LEU A 383 -30.13 -16.02 -2.71
C LEU A 383 -29.31 -15.58 -3.93
N VAL A 384 -28.70 -16.51 -4.65
CA VAL A 384 -28.00 -16.23 -5.92
C VAL A 384 -28.96 -15.65 -6.95
N ALA A 385 -30.17 -16.22 -7.09
CA ALA A 385 -31.19 -15.70 -7.99
C ALA A 385 -31.67 -14.30 -7.58
N ALA A 386 -31.90 -14.08 -6.28
CA ALA A 386 -32.32 -12.79 -5.73
C ALA A 386 -31.24 -11.71 -5.93
N THR A 387 -29.97 -12.04 -5.70
CA THR A 387 -28.84 -11.10 -5.87
C THR A 387 -28.67 -10.71 -7.33
N ARG A 388 -28.85 -11.65 -8.27
CA ARG A 388 -28.84 -11.35 -9.70
C ARG A 388 -29.95 -10.39 -10.10
N LYS A 389 -31.16 -10.59 -9.56
CA LYS A 389 -32.30 -9.69 -9.78
C LYS A 389 -32.01 -8.30 -9.20
N LEU A 390 -31.41 -8.24 -8.01
CA LEU A 390 -31.02 -6.98 -7.38
C LEU A 390 -29.99 -6.22 -8.20
N LEU A 391 -28.94 -6.89 -8.69
CA LEU A 391 -27.95 -6.25 -9.58
C LEU A 391 -28.61 -5.65 -10.82
N HIS A 392 -29.52 -6.40 -11.47
CA HIS A 392 -30.27 -5.87 -12.60
C HIS A 392 -31.10 -4.63 -12.22
N GLU A 393 -31.77 -4.64 -11.06
CA GLU A 393 -32.49 -3.47 -10.57
C GLU A 393 -31.54 -2.27 -10.39
N VAL A 394 -30.41 -2.44 -9.70
CA VAL A 394 -29.40 -1.39 -9.48
C VAL A 394 -28.87 -0.82 -10.79
N HIS A 395 -28.54 -1.67 -11.77
CA HIS A 395 -27.95 -1.25 -13.04
C HIS A 395 -28.90 -0.46 -13.95
N THR A 396 -30.21 -0.53 -13.68
CA THR A 396 -31.25 0.24 -14.40
C THR A 396 -31.60 1.57 -13.75
N LEU A 397 -31.02 1.88 -12.59
CA LEU A 397 -31.24 3.15 -11.91
C LEU A 397 -30.47 4.28 -12.61
N PRO A 398 -30.98 5.52 -12.59
CA PRO A 398 -30.25 6.68 -13.06
C PRO A 398 -28.92 6.84 -12.31
N ALA A 399 -27.86 7.23 -13.03
CA ALA A 399 -26.56 7.54 -12.45
C ALA A 399 -26.65 8.68 -11.42
N PRO A 400 -26.32 8.44 -10.13
CA PRO A 400 -26.32 9.49 -9.11
C PRO A 400 -25.28 10.58 -9.37
N SER A 401 -25.64 11.83 -9.09
CA SER A 401 -24.65 12.92 -9.02
C SER A 401 -23.69 12.70 -7.86
N GLY A 402 -22.39 12.93 -8.06
CA GLY A 402 -21.37 12.77 -7.02
C GLY A 402 -20.75 11.37 -6.93
N VAL A 403 -21.28 10.39 -7.68
CA VAL A 403 -20.64 9.09 -7.86
C VAL A 403 -19.61 9.17 -8.99
N PRO A 404 -18.37 8.68 -8.79
CA PRO A 404 -17.31 8.80 -9.79
C PRO A 404 -17.61 7.95 -11.03
N VAL A 405 -17.28 8.47 -12.20
CA VAL A 405 -17.34 7.72 -13.47
C VAL A 405 -16.03 6.96 -13.64
N LEU A 406 -16.11 5.64 -13.87
CA LEU A 406 -14.94 4.85 -14.23
C LEU A 406 -14.38 5.37 -15.56
N ARG A 407 -13.06 5.47 -15.61
CA ARG A 407 -12.31 5.82 -16.81
C ARG A 407 -11.45 4.64 -17.18
N GLU A 408 -11.04 4.58 -18.44
CA GLU A 408 -10.10 3.61 -18.96
C GLU A 408 -8.92 3.42 -17.99
N ALA A 409 -8.77 2.19 -17.52
CA ALA A 409 -7.76 1.81 -16.54
C ALA A 409 -6.61 1.08 -17.24
N SER A 410 -5.39 1.30 -16.77
CA SER A 410 -4.23 0.55 -17.24
C SER A 410 -4.44 -0.95 -17.07
N ASN A 411 -4.04 -1.71 -18.09
CA ASN A 411 -4.18 -3.16 -18.06
C ASN A 411 -3.30 -3.73 -16.93
N PRO A 412 -3.87 -4.41 -15.92
CA PRO A 412 -3.08 -4.90 -14.78
C PRO A 412 -1.99 -5.90 -15.20
N TRP A 413 -2.16 -6.56 -16.35
CA TRP A 413 -1.18 -7.50 -16.86
C TRP A 413 0.12 -6.84 -17.32
N GLU A 414 0.13 -5.53 -17.63
CA GLU A 414 1.36 -4.78 -17.90
C GLU A 414 2.24 -4.69 -16.64
N THR A 415 1.63 -4.42 -15.49
CA THR A 415 2.34 -4.38 -14.21
C THR A 415 2.83 -5.78 -13.81
N ILE A 416 2.03 -6.82 -14.07
CA ILE A 416 2.44 -8.21 -13.82
C ILE A 416 3.55 -8.65 -14.76
N ALA A 417 3.55 -8.19 -16.02
CA ALA A 417 4.62 -8.47 -16.97
C ALA A 417 5.95 -7.86 -16.52
N ALA A 418 5.91 -6.64 -15.98
CA ALA A 418 7.08 -5.96 -15.43
C ALA A 418 7.59 -6.58 -14.13
N ASP A 419 6.70 -7.16 -13.31
CA ASP A 419 7.01 -7.76 -12.01
C ASP A 419 6.13 -9.01 -11.75
N PRO A 420 6.49 -10.17 -12.34
CA PRO A 420 5.69 -11.40 -12.24
C PRO A 420 5.53 -11.91 -10.81
N ASP A 421 6.46 -11.57 -9.91
CA ASP A 421 6.47 -12.02 -8.53
C ASP A 421 5.28 -11.50 -7.71
N ARG A 422 4.65 -10.39 -8.15
CA ARG A 422 3.39 -9.88 -7.58
C ARG A 422 2.26 -10.90 -7.62
N LEU A 423 2.17 -11.68 -8.70
CA LEU A 423 1.18 -12.73 -8.87
C LEU A 423 1.68 -14.05 -8.28
N LEU A 424 2.95 -14.41 -8.55
CA LEU A 424 3.50 -15.72 -8.14
C LEU A 424 3.50 -15.91 -6.62
N ARG A 425 3.71 -14.85 -5.83
CA ARG A 425 3.61 -14.91 -4.36
C ARG A 425 2.24 -15.36 -3.84
N MET A 426 1.18 -15.24 -4.63
CA MET A 426 -0.17 -15.69 -4.26
C MET A 426 -0.35 -17.21 -4.42
N ASN A 427 0.64 -17.90 -5.01
CA ASN A 427 0.67 -19.35 -5.21
C ASN A 427 -0.61 -19.91 -5.86
N VAL A 428 -1.04 -19.29 -6.96
CA VAL A 428 -2.20 -19.75 -7.76
C VAL A 428 -1.76 -20.41 -9.07
N CYS A 429 -0.63 -20.01 -9.64
CA CYS A 429 -0.05 -20.62 -10.84
C CYS A 429 1.48 -20.69 -10.75
N THR A 430 2.11 -21.53 -11.58
CA THR A 430 3.57 -21.59 -11.71
C THR A 430 4.11 -20.50 -12.62
N ARG A 431 5.39 -20.12 -12.44
CA ARG A 431 6.09 -19.17 -13.33
C ARG A 431 6.06 -19.62 -14.80
N ARG A 432 6.20 -20.92 -15.07
CA ARG A 432 6.09 -21.49 -16.42
C ARG A 432 4.69 -21.30 -17.01
N TRP A 433 3.64 -21.54 -16.22
CA TRP A 433 2.26 -21.34 -16.66
C TRP A 433 1.99 -19.86 -16.97
N LEU A 434 2.41 -18.96 -16.07
CA LEU A 434 2.24 -17.52 -16.27
C LEU A 434 2.96 -17.05 -17.54
N ALA A 435 4.23 -17.41 -17.72
CA ALA A 435 4.99 -17.03 -18.91
C ALA A 435 4.37 -17.54 -20.22
N ALA A 436 3.75 -18.73 -20.22
CA ALA A 436 3.12 -19.31 -21.41
C ALA A 436 1.78 -18.64 -21.79
N HIS A 437 1.11 -17.98 -20.85
CA HIS A 437 -0.26 -17.48 -21.03
C HIS A 437 -0.43 -15.98 -20.75
N LEU A 438 0.64 -15.29 -20.36
CA LEU A 438 0.63 -13.86 -20.04
C LEU A 438 0.06 -13.01 -21.18
N GLU A 439 0.55 -13.21 -22.40
CA GLU A 439 0.09 -12.47 -23.58
C GLU A 439 -1.40 -12.70 -23.87
N THR A 440 -1.89 -13.93 -23.68
CA THR A 440 -3.31 -14.27 -23.88
C THR A 440 -4.20 -13.59 -22.84
N LEU A 441 -3.78 -13.59 -21.57
CA LEU A 441 -4.50 -12.92 -20.47
C LEU A 441 -4.47 -11.40 -20.63
N HIS A 442 -3.33 -10.86 -21.04
CA HIS A 442 -3.16 -9.45 -21.36
C HIS A 442 -4.10 -9.01 -22.47
N ALA A 443 -4.09 -9.71 -23.62
CA ALA A 443 -4.96 -9.40 -24.76
C ALA A 443 -6.44 -9.47 -24.39
N ALA A 444 -6.85 -10.51 -23.65
CA ALA A 444 -8.23 -10.64 -23.19
C ALA A 444 -8.66 -9.48 -22.29
N ALA A 445 -7.81 -9.07 -21.33
CA ALA A 445 -8.12 -7.97 -20.43
C ALA A 445 -8.18 -6.61 -21.14
N ALA A 446 -7.42 -6.42 -22.24
CA ALA A 446 -7.44 -5.19 -23.02
C ALA A 446 -8.78 -4.96 -23.75
N GLU A 447 -9.55 -6.02 -24.01
CA GLU A 447 -10.88 -5.95 -24.64
C GLU A 447 -12.03 -5.77 -23.63
N ALA A 448 -11.73 -5.67 -22.33
CA ALA A 448 -12.74 -5.60 -21.27
C ALA A 448 -13.22 -4.16 -21.06
N PRO A 449 -14.47 -3.81 -21.40
CA PRO A 449 -15.00 -2.47 -21.14
C PRO A 449 -15.15 -2.25 -19.64
N THR A 450 -14.75 -1.09 -19.14
CA THR A 450 -14.97 -0.70 -17.74
C THR A 450 -15.88 0.52 -17.63
N GLU A 451 -15.86 1.38 -18.65
CA GLU A 451 -16.72 2.54 -18.78
C GLU A 451 -18.15 2.13 -19.20
N GLY A 452 -19.12 2.95 -18.81
CA GLY A 452 -20.53 2.75 -19.09
C GLY A 452 -21.36 3.76 -18.32
N ASP A 453 -22.68 3.60 -18.38
CA ASP A 453 -23.64 4.62 -17.92
C ASP A 453 -24.42 4.17 -16.68
N SER A 454 -24.14 2.97 -16.18
CA SER A 454 -24.88 2.33 -15.09
C SER A 454 -24.21 2.57 -13.74
N LEU A 455 -25.01 2.79 -12.70
CA LEU A 455 -24.55 2.70 -11.32
C LEU A 455 -24.12 1.25 -11.03
N ILE A 456 -22.89 1.05 -10.57
CA ILE A 456 -22.33 -0.24 -10.19
C ILE A 456 -21.76 -0.21 -8.78
N HIS A 457 -21.82 -1.34 -8.06
CA HIS A 457 -21.41 -1.42 -6.65
C HIS A 457 -19.93 -1.81 -6.48
N ARG A 458 -19.42 -2.71 -7.32
CA ARG A 458 -18.05 -3.25 -7.37
C ARG A 458 -17.56 -4.09 -6.19
N ASP A 459 -18.39 -4.34 -5.18
CA ASP A 459 -18.06 -5.23 -4.05
C ASP A 459 -19.30 -6.00 -3.53
N VAL A 460 -20.13 -6.49 -4.46
CA VAL A 460 -21.25 -7.37 -4.09
C VAL A 460 -20.71 -8.72 -3.66
N ARG A 461 -20.92 -9.06 -2.39
CA ARG A 461 -20.38 -10.25 -1.72
C ARG A 461 -21.19 -10.60 -0.47
N ALA A 462 -21.06 -11.81 0.06
CA ALA A 462 -21.85 -12.27 1.21
C ALA A 462 -21.79 -11.30 2.40
N ALA A 463 -20.60 -10.79 2.74
CA ALA A 463 -20.42 -9.88 3.88
C ALA A 463 -21.12 -8.52 3.73
N ASN A 464 -21.54 -8.15 2.52
CA ASN A 464 -22.23 -6.89 2.22
C ASN A 464 -23.73 -7.13 1.93
N LEU A 465 -24.20 -8.37 2.06
CA LEU A 465 -25.60 -8.74 1.87
C LEU A 465 -26.25 -9.13 3.19
N TRP A 466 -27.45 -8.61 3.41
CA TRP A 466 -28.29 -8.94 4.55
C TRP A 466 -29.66 -9.40 4.05
N CYS A 467 -30.19 -10.49 4.61
CA CYS A 467 -31.45 -11.07 4.15
C CYS A 467 -32.31 -11.57 5.31
N ARG A 468 -33.54 -11.06 5.38
CA ARG A 468 -34.55 -11.50 6.35
C ARG A 468 -35.95 -11.35 5.76
N ASP A 469 -36.82 -12.33 5.97
CA ASP A 469 -38.25 -12.26 5.64
C ASP A 469 -38.52 -11.77 4.20
N GLY A 470 -37.65 -12.15 3.25
CA GLY A 470 -37.74 -11.76 1.84
C GLY A 470 -37.14 -10.39 1.48
N ARG A 471 -36.70 -9.60 2.45
CA ARG A 471 -35.96 -8.34 2.22
C ARG A 471 -34.47 -8.63 2.06
N LEU A 472 -33.94 -8.37 0.87
CA LEU A 472 -32.50 -8.44 0.56
C LEU A 472 -31.92 -7.03 0.52
N VAL A 473 -30.94 -6.77 1.37
CA VAL A 473 -30.24 -5.48 1.48
C VAL A 473 -28.79 -5.64 1.02
N LEU A 474 -28.32 -4.66 0.25
CA LEU A 474 -26.94 -4.48 -0.18
C LEU A 474 -26.36 -3.23 0.48
N ALA A 475 -25.33 -3.45 1.30
CA ALA A 475 -24.67 -2.42 2.10
C ALA A 475 -23.23 -2.14 1.61
N ASP A 476 -22.63 -1.06 2.13
CA ASP A 476 -21.27 -0.62 1.85
C ASP A 476 -21.02 -0.16 0.40
N TRP A 477 -21.68 0.94 0.02
CA TRP A 477 -21.59 1.54 -1.32
C TRP A 477 -20.34 2.41 -1.53
N ALA A 478 -19.36 2.33 -0.63
CA ALA A 478 -18.12 3.10 -0.64
C ALA A 478 -17.26 2.90 -1.91
N SER A 479 -17.47 1.80 -2.65
CA SER A 479 -16.76 1.48 -3.89
C SER A 479 -17.59 1.74 -5.16
N ALA A 480 -18.78 2.34 -5.01
CA ALA A 480 -19.69 2.57 -6.13
C ALA A 480 -19.09 3.49 -7.19
N ALA A 481 -19.48 3.27 -8.44
CA ALA A 481 -19.05 4.07 -9.57
C ALA A 481 -20.13 4.05 -10.67
N ILE A 482 -19.97 4.89 -11.68
CA ILE A 482 -20.68 4.78 -12.96
C ILE A 482 -19.78 4.03 -13.93
N GLY A 483 -20.26 2.93 -14.51
CA GLY A 483 -19.46 2.07 -15.38
C GLY A 483 -20.26 0.99 -16.08
N ASP A 484 -19.56 0.00 -16.63
CA ASP A 484 -20.17 -1.14 -17.32
C ASP A 484 -20.92 -2.07 -16.32
N PRO A 485 -22.21 -2.37 -16.50
CA PRO A 485 -22.98 -3.22 -15.59
C PRO A 485 -22.54 -4.69 -15.59
N TRP A 486 -21.98 -5.19 -16.71
CA TRP A 486 -21.41 -6.54 -16.77
C TRP A 486 -20.12 -6.66 -15.96
N LEU A 487 -19.32 -5.60 -15.84
CA LEU A 487 -18.17 -5.59 -14.93
C LEU A 487 -18.61 -5.91 -13.50
N ASP A 488 -19.67 -5.26 -13.01
CA ASP A 488 -20.19 -5.46 -11.65
C ASP A 488 -20.75 -6.86 -11.45
N HIS A 489 -21.51 -7.34 -12.44
CA HIS A 489 -22.02 -8.71 -12.47
C HIS A 489 -20.89 -9.75 -12.40
N HIS A 490 -19.81 -9.57 -13.16
CA HIS A 490 -18.67 -10.48 -13.17
C HIS A 490 -17.81 -10.38 -11.90
N LEU A 491 -17.67 -9.19 -11.32
CA LEU A 491 -17.06 -9.02 -9.99
C LEU A 491 -17.82 -9.82 -8.94
N TRP A 492 -19.16 -9.75 -8.96
CA TRP A 492 -20.01 -10.56 -8.09
C TRP A 492 -19.84 -12.06 -8.31
N LEU A 493 -19.83 -12.54 -9.56
CA LEU A 493 -19.63 -13.98 -9.84
C LEU A 493 -18.28 -14.51 -9.32
N VAL A 494 -17.22 -13.70 -9.44
CA VAL A 494 -15.91 -14.05 -8.89
C VAL A 494 -15.96 -14.10 -7.36
N ALA A 495 -16.59 -13.12 -6.70
CA ALA A 495 -16.76 -13.11 -5.25
C ALA A 495 -17.61 -14.30 -4.76
N LEU A 496 -18.76 -14.55 -5.41
CA LEU A 496 -19.64 -15.69 -5.18
C LEU A 496 -18.85 -17.00 -5.20
N ARG A 497 -18.04 -17.23 -6.24
CA ARG A 497 -17.23 -18.44 -6.34
C ARG A 497 -16.14 -18.52 -5.26
N ALA A 498 -15.47 -17.41 -4.97
CA ALA A 498 -14.45 -17.33 -3.92
C ALA A 498 -15.01 -17.59 -2.51
N GLU A 499 -16.32 -17.45 -2.33
CA GLU A 499 -17.07 -17.67 -1.09
C GLU A 499 -17.80 -19.03 -1.07
N GLY A 500 -17.42 -19.96 -1.95
CA GLY A 500 -17.98 -21.33 -1.96
C GLY A 500 -19.25 -21.49 -2.80
N GLY A 501 -19.69 -20.44 -3.49
CA GLY A 501 -20.78 -20.50 -4.44
C GLY A 501 -20.48 -21.31 -5.71
N PRO A 502 -21.47 -21.41 -6.62
CA PRO A 502 -21.35 -22.16 -7.86
C PRO A 502 -20.24 -21.62 -8.76
N VAL A 503 -19.72 -22.49 -9.62
CA VAL A 503 -18.74 -22.12 -10.65
C VAL A 503 -19.43 -21.22 -11.67
N PRO A 504 -18.82 -20.07 -12.08
CA PRO A 504 -19.36 -19.27 -13.17
C PRO A 504 -19.36 -20.06 -14.48
N ASP A 505 -20.53 -20.16 -15.11
CA ASP A 505 -20.70 -20.81 -16.42
C ASP A 505 -20.03 -20.01 -17.56
N THR A 506 -19.99 -20.59 -18.76
CA THR A 506 -19.44 -19.94 -19.95
C THR A 506 -20.39 -18.91 -20.57
N GLY A 507 -21.69 -18.98 -20.28
CA GLY A 507 -22.73 -18.09 -20.82
C GLY A 507 -23.15 -16.96 -19.86
N GLN A 508 -22.20 -16.22 -19.29
CA GLN A 508 -22.50 -15.17 -18.28
C GLN A 508 -22.61 -13.76 -18.85
N GLY A 509 -22.92 -13.62 -20.15
CA GLY A 509 -23.07 -12.33 -20.82
C GLY A 509 -21.86 -11.91 -21.66
N PRO A 510 -21.92 -10.74 -22.32
CA PRO A 510 -20.82 -10.21 -23.13
C PRO A 510 -19.60 -9.89 -22.26
N HIS A 511 -18.42 -9.86 -22.89
CA HIS A 511 -17.14 -9.48 -22.27
C HIS A 511 -16.70 -10.34 -21.07
N ALA A 512 -17.38 -11.44 -20.75
CA ALA A 512 -17.04 -12.32 -19.62
C ALA A 512 -15.57 -12.76 -19.63
N THR A 513 -15.03 -13.09 -20.81
CA THR A 513 -13.62 -13.48 -20.99
C THR A 513 -12.67 -12.36 -20.58
N GLY A 514 -12.90 -11.14 -21.09
CA GLY A 514 -12.06 -9.99 -20.79
C GLY A 514 -12.18 -9.56 -19.33
N HIS A 515 -13.39 -9.51 -18.79
CA HIS A 515 -13.63 -9.21 -17.37
C HIS A 515 -12.97 -10.23 -16.44
N ALA A 516 -13.06 -11.54 -16.74
CA ALA A 516 -12.40 -12.57 -15.95
C ALA A 516 -10.88 -12.37 -15.91
N ALA A 517 -10.27 -12.06 -17.06
CA ALA A 517 -8.83 -11.77 -17.15
C ALA A 517 -8.46 -10.46 -16.42
N LEU A 518 -9.25 -9.40 -16.58
CA LEU A 518 -9.05 -8.12 -15.91
C LEU A 518 -9.13 -8.25 -14.39
N ILE A 519 -10.19 -8.87 -13.88
CA ILE A 519 -10.41 -9.09 -12.43
C ILE A 519 -9.29 -9.94 -11.84
N ALA A 520 -8.82 -10.96 -12.56
CA ALA A 520 -7.69 -11.78 -12.15
C ALA A 520 -6.41 -10.95 -12.00
N GLY A 521 -6.07 -10.12 -13.00
CA GLY A 521 -4.88 -9.27 -12.97
C GLY A 521 -4.92 -8.22 -11.84
N GLN A 522 -6.10 -7.76 -11.43
CA GLN A 522 -6.23 -6.75 -10.36
C GLN A 522 -5.90 -7.30 -8.96
N GLN A 523 -6.19 -8.58 -8.67
CA GLN A 523 -6.03 -9.15 -7.32
C GLN A 523 -4.61 -8.99 -6.73
N PRO A 524 -3.51 -9.28 -7.47
CA PRO A 524 -2.15 -9.14 -6.95
C PRO A 524 -1.68 -7.68 -6.81
N LEU A 525 -2.36 -6.72 -7.44
CA LEU A 525 -1.95 -5.31 -7.52
C LEU A 525 -2.61 -4.42 -6.46
N LEU A 526 -3.57 -4.94 -5.69
CA LEU A 526 -4.15 -4.20 -4.57
C LEU A 526 -3.10 -3.94 -3.47
N THR A 527 -3.10 -2.72 -2.91
CA THR A 527 -2.01 -2.10 -2.12
C THR A 527 -1.29 -3.00 -1.09
N PRO A 528 0.05 -2.91 -0.97
CA PRO A 528 0.89 -3.68 -0.03
C PRO A 528 0.50 -3.60 1.45
N ALA A 529 -0.06 -2.49 1.93
CA ALA A 529 -0.53 -2.35 3.32
C ALA A 529 -1.62 -3.39 3.70
N ARG A 530 -2.30 -3.98 2.70
CA ARG A 530 -3.28 -5.07 2.89
C ARG A 530 -2.64 -6.47 2.85
N ASP A 531 -1.38 -6.60 2.43
CA ASP A 531 -0.65 -7.88 2.40
C ASP A 531 -0.19 -8.30 3.81
N ALA A 532 -0.03 -7.37 4.74
CA ALA A 532 0.28 -7.65 6.14
C ALA A 532 -0.88 -8.29 6.92
N ASN A 533 -2.10 -8.26 6.39
CA ASN A 533 -3.27 -8.93 6.97
C ASN A 533 -3.49 -10.30 6.29
N PRO A 534 -3.23 -11.42 6.98
CA PRO A 534 -3.34 -12.75 6.39
C PRO A 534 -4.74 -13.08 5.84
N ALA A 535 -5.80 -12.60 6.49
CA ALA A 535 -7.18 -12.87 6.07
C ALA A 535 -7.52 -12.14 4.76
N LEU A 536 -7.05 -10.89 4.59
CA LEU A 536 -7.21 -10.13 3.35
C LEU A 536 -6.38 -10.71 2.20
N PHE A 537 -5.17 -11.17 2.50
CA PHE A 537 -4.33 -11.86 1.51
C PHE A 537 -5.02 -13.15 1.03
N ASP A 538 -5.53 -13.97 1.94
CA ASP A 538 -6.20 -15.22 1.61
C ASP A 538 -7.54 -15.00 0.87
N GLN A 539 -8.31 -13.98 1.23
CA GLN A 539 -9.50 -13.58 0.48
C GLN A 539 -9.17 -13.22 -0.98
N ARG A 540 -8.13 -12.42 -1.20
CA ARG A 540 -7.68 -12.06 -2.57
C ARG A 540 -7.16 -13.27 -3.32
N ARG A 541 -6.45 -14.18 -2.64
CA ARG A 541 -6.00 -15.44 -3.24
C ARG A 541 -7.17 -16.26 -3.75
N ARG A 542 -8.24 -16.43 -2.97
CA ARG A 542 -9.47 -17.11 -3.43
C ARG A 542 -10.13 -16.41 -4.62
N ARG A 543 -10.23 -15.08 -4.60
CA ARG A 543 -10.75 -14.29 -5.74
C ARG A 543 -9.89 -14.45 -6.99
N LEU A 544 -8.55 -14.45 -6.84
CA LEU A 544 -7.62 -14.69 -7.95
C LEU A 544 -7.79 -16.10 -8.52
N THR A 545 -7.86 -17.12 -7.67
CA THR A 545 -8.11 -18.50 -8.11
C THR A 545 -9.43 -18.60 -8.88
N ALA A 546 -10.52 -18.01 -8.36
CA ALA A 546 -11.81 -18.02 -9.02
C ALA A 546 -11.78 -17.33 -10.40
N ALA A 547 -11.24 -16.12 -10.47
CA ALA A 547 -11.15 -15.34 -11.70
C ALA A 547 -10.21 -15.98 -12.74
N LEU A 548 -9.01 -16.38 -12.32
CA LEU A 548 -7.99 -16.93 -13.23
C LEU A 548 -8.40 -18.32 -13.77
N SER A 549 -8.98 -19.18 -12.93
CA SER A 549 -9.53 -20.45 -13.41
C SER A 549 -10.73 -20.25 -14.34
N TRP A 550 -11.52 -19.20 -14.16
CA TRP A 550 -12.64 -18.89 -15.05
C TRP A 550 -12.16 -18.33 -16.39
N ALA A 551 -11.23 -17.38 -16.38
CA ALA A 551 -10.56 -16.87 -17.58
C ALA A 551 -9.90 -18.02 -18.37
N ALA A 552 -9.20 -18.93 -17.69
CA ALA A 552 -8.56 -20.08 -18.33
C ALA A 552 -9.56 -20.97 -19.09
N ARG A 553 -10.73 -21.24 -18.51
CA ARG A 553 -11.80 -22.01 -19.17
C ARG A 553 -12.36 -21.27 -20.39
N LEU A 554 -12.60 -19.97 -20.28
CA LEU A 554 -13.15 -19.15 -21.38
C LEU A 554 -12.15 -18.96 -22.54
N LEU A 555 -10.85 -18.92 -22.23
CA LEU A 555 -9.76 -18.78 -23.20
C LEU A 555 -9.25 -20.12 -23.74
N HIS A 556 -9.81 -21.25 -23.28
CA HIS A 556 -9.37 -22.61 -23.63
C HIS A 556 -7.87 -22.87 -23.35
N ILE A 557 -7.31 -22.26 -22.31
CA ILE A 557 -5.94 -22.53 -21.84
C ILE A 557 -5.96 -23.51 -20.64
N PRO A 558 -4.87 -24.24 -20.36
CA PRO A 558 -4.79 -25.15 -19.22
C PRO A 558 -5.11 -24.43 -17.89
N PRO A 559 -5.77 -25.09 -16.93
CA PRO A 559 -6.06 -24.47 -15.64
C PRO A 559 -4.78 -24.08 -14.91
N PRO A 560 -4.76 -22.94 -14.18
CA PRO A 560 -3.60 -22.58 -13.37
C PRO A 560 -3.37 -23.62 -12.27
N GLN A 561 -2.12 -24.06 -12.10
CA GLN A 561 -1.72 -25.01 -11.07
C GLN A 561 -0.72 -24.36 -10.09
N PRO A 562 -0.94 -24.46 -8.77
CA PRO A 562 0.01 -23.97 -7.79
C PRO A 562 1.32 -24.77 -7.83
N THR A 563 2.40 -24.19 -7.31
CA THR A 563 3.62 -24.95 -7.02
C THR A 563 3.32 -25.98 -5.92
N THR A 564 3.58 -27.26 -6.23
CA THR A 564 3.45 -28.39 -5.30
C THR A 564 4.43 -28.30 -4.14
#